data_AF-A0A919RF02-F1
#
_entry.id   AF-A0A919RF02-F1
#
_cell.length_a   1.000
_cell.length_b   1.000
_cell.length_c   1.000
_cell.angle_alpha   90.00
_cell.angle_beta   90.00
_cell.angle_gamma   90.00
#
_symmetry.space_group_name_H-M   'P 1'
#
loop_
_entity.id
_entity.type
_entity.pdbx_description
1 polymer ?
#
loop_
_entity_poly.entity_id
_entity_poly.type
_entity_poly.pdbx_seq_one_letter_code
_entity_poly.pdbx_strand_id
1 'polypeptide(L)'
;MAWFVYRSPYEGPLGKRVRRLPDASVLDWFRRGFEMAGDVLADIDDWIESELNGDVYGLSSLFEAARAHRLSAPAGWDELGEVLEEHLYFEREVRVDPAAVRVFTDDDEVQVAYFFFDDSFVEVHPDWVDFQLWERERLPDIPVIEEIRENEEVSLPAHVSQLLHQFRQPLQARPFTPLDPVHELALPPSAAEGVTYVVVQQPDGQCLRYLRPVAITGARVPDLADRLREPSDEWDGVLGLLRALLAPDERELGPALHRCNRWPWSETGPETGGLAGEHAAVHERAMARLDSGEASPAPLDPYTEGRDPAKTVVHTTSHMVQMSIHVSGIFGYEQWFLFDDLWAAAHVSLARSLLRYGTAWDPLEAKTALFKP
;
A
#
# COMPACT_ATOMS: atom_id res chain seq x y z
N MET A 1 23.36 5.79 0.51
CA MET A 1 22.62 6.00 1.77
C MET A 1 21.70 4.81 1.96
N ALA A 2 21.00 4.72 3.09
CA ALA A 2 20.05 3.64 3.34
C ALA A 2 18.62 4.17 3.53
N TRP A 3 17.65 3.28 3.35
CA TRP A 3 16.24 3.48 3.61
C TRP A 3 15.78 2.54 4.70
N PHE A 4 14.83 3.00 5.50
CA PHE A 4 14.04 2.21 6.42
C PHE A 4 12.57 2.35 6.06
N VAL A 5 11.84 1.24 6.12
CA VAL A 5 10.39 1.19 5.94
C VAL A 5 9.82 0.34 7.07
N TYR A 6 8.88 0.88 7.84
CA TYR A 6 8.04 0.12 8.78
C TYR A 6 6.65 -0.01 8.19
N ARG A 7 6.26 -1.21 7.79
CA ARG A 7 4.95 -1.54 7.27
C ARG A 7 4.09 -2.05 8.42
N SER A 8 3.12 -1.24 8.79
CA SER A 8 2.17 -1.51 9.85
C SER A 8 0.91 -0.67 9.62
N PRO A 9 -0.29 -1.22 9.85
CA PRO A 9 -1.52 -0.46 9.64
C PRO A 9 -1.63 0.76 10.57
N TYR A 10 -0.84 0.82 11.65
CA TYR A 10 -0.70 1.98 12.55
C TYR A 10 -0.05 3.19 11.89
N GLU A 11 0.76 2.99 10.86
CA GLU A 11 1.64 4.01 10.27
C GLU A 11 0.93 4.84 9.21
N GLY A 12 -0.21 5.42 9.61
CA GLY A 12 -0.95 6.39 8.82
C GLY A 12 -1.67 5.84 7.58
N PRO A 13 -2.15 6.72 6.70
CA PRO A 13 -3.00 6.34 5.57
C PRO A 13 -2.39 5.36 4.56
N LEU A 14 -1.06 5.24 4.50
CA LEU A 14 -0.41 4.27 3.61
C LEU A 14 -0.02 2.96 4.32
N GLY A 15 -0.28 2.86 5.63
CA GLY A 15 0.13 1.74 6.48
C GLY A 15 1.62 1.49 6.46
N LYS A 16 2.40 2.57 6.34
CA LYS A 16 3.84 2.51 6.43
C LYS A 16 4.47 3.83 6.80
N ARG A 17 5.58 3.75 7.51
CA ARG A 17 6.51 4.83 7.79
C ARG A 17 7.78 4.60 7.01
N VAL A 18 8.27 5.63 6.33
CA VAL A 18 9.49 5.57 5.53
C VAL A 18 10.48 6.60 6.05
N ARG A 19 11.76 6.22 6.14
CA ARG A 19 12.85 7.09 6.58
C ARG A 19 14.08 6.89 5.72
N ARG A 20 14.71 7.98 5.32
CA ARG A 20 16.05 7.96 4.76
C ARG A 20 17.06 8.06 5.89
N LEU A 21 17.97 7.10 5.95
CA LEU A 21 18.99 6.98 6.98
C LEU A 21 20.27 7.69 6.54
N PRO A 22 21.03 8.27 7.49
CA PRO A 22 22.22 9.06 7.16
C PRO A 22 23.43 8.22 6.71
N ASP A 23 23.48 6.93 7.05
CA ASP A 23 24.62 6.06 6.78
C ASP A 23 24.75 5.69 5.31
N ALA A 24 25.96 5.35 4.90
CA ALA A 24 26.27 5.02 3.51
C ALA A 24 25.55 3.74 3.05
N SER A 25 25.40 2.77 3.95
CA SER A 25 24.72 1.49 3.77
C SER A 25 23.94 1.07 5.02
N VAL A 26 23.03 0.11 4.85
CA VAL A 26 22.28 -0.56 5.91
C VAL A 26 23.23 -1.26 6.90
N LEU A 27 24.27 -1.92 6.39
CA LEU A 27 25.28 -2.56 7.25
C LEU A 27 25.99 -1.54 8.13
N ASP A 28 26.30 -0.36 7.60
CA ASP A 28 26.92 0.72 8.38
C ASP A 28 25.95 1.28 9.44
N TRP A 29 24.65 1.39 9.12
CA TRP A 29 23.63 1.78 10.11
C TRP A 29 23.57 0.77 11.28
N PHE A 30 23.55 -0.54 11.00
CA PHE A 30 23.59 -1.57 12.04
C PHE A 30 24.86 -1.47 12.88
N ARG A 31 26.05 -1.38 12.25
CA ARG A 31 27.32 -1.24 12.98
C ARG A 31 27.32 -0.06 13.93
N ARG A 32 26.79 1.08 13.50
CA ARG A 32 26.65 2.26 14.36
C ARG A 32 25.71 2.01 15.55
N GLY A 33 24.65 1.23 15.35
CA GLY A 33 23.82 0.79 16.47
C GLY A 33 24.56 -0.10 17.47
N PHE A 34 25.47 -0.98 17.03
CA PHE A 34 26.35 -1.73 17.93
C PHE A 34 27.34 -0.82 18.67
N GLU A 35 27.86 0.21 18.02
CA GLU A 35 28.69 1.23 18.68
C GLU A 35 27.90 1.97 19.76
N MET A 36 26.65 2.35 19.47
CA MET A 36 25.74 2.99 20.42
C MET A 36 25.42 2.07 21.61
N ALA A 37 25.18 0.79 21.37
CA ALA A 37 24.93 -0.20 22.42
C ALA A 37 26.12 -0.34 23.38
N GLY A 38 27.35 -0.12 22.89
CA GLY A 38 28.58 -0.10 23.69
C GLY A 38 28.71 1.11 24.61
N ASP A 39 27.99 2.20 24.35
CA ASP A 39 27.88 3.32 25.28
C ASP A 39 26.88 2.97 26.39
N VAL A 40 27.40 2.83 27.61
CA VAL A 40 26.63 2.48 28.81
C VAL A 40 25.66 3.58 29.25
N LEU A 41 25.84 4.81 28.76
CA LEU A 41 24.96 5.94 29.07
C LEU A 41 23.89 6.15 27.99
N ALA A 42 23.99 5.48 26.85
CA ALA A 42 23.02 5.61 25.77
C ALA A 42 21.71 4.91 26.14
N ASP A 43 20.60 5.59 25.86
CA ASP A 43 19.28 4.98 25.84
C ASP A 43 19.03 4.42 24.42
N ILE A 44 18.85 3.10 24.32
CA ILE A 44 18.77 2.40 23.03
C ILE A 44 17.41 2.66 22.38
N ASP A 45 16.34 2.65 23.18
CA ASP A 45 14.97 2.85 22.68
C ASP A 45 14.82 4.28 22.18
N ASP A 46 15.26 5.27 22.96
CA ASP A 46 15.25 6.68 22.56
C ASP A 46 16.08 6.91 21.27
N TRP A 47 17.22 6.23 21.12
CA TRP A 47 18.06 6.35 19.92
C TRP A 47 17.34 5.80 18.68
N ILE A 48 16.74 4.60 18.78
CA ILE A 48 15.98 3.98 17.69
C ILE A 48 14.78 4.84 17.32
N GLU A 49 14.00 5.28 18.32
CA GLU A 49 12.81 6.10 18.10
C GLU A 49 13.17 7.41 17.38
N SER A 50 14.26 8.06 17.79
CA SER A 50 14.76 9.29 17.15
C SER A 50 15.21 9.06 15.70
N GLU A 51 15.95 7.97 15.43
CA GLU A 51 16.44 7.66 14.09
C GLU A 51 15.30 7.29 13.14
N LEU A 52 14.41 6.41 13.58
CA LEU A 52 13.37 5.78 12.78
C LEU A 52 12.02 6.49 12.86
N ASN A 53 11.95 7.59 13.63
CA ASN A 53 10.78 8.43 13.85
C ASN A 53 9.59 7.66 14.41
N GLY A 54 9.85 6.88 15.46
CA GLY A 54 8.86 6.06 16.16
C GLY A 54 9.41 4.70 16.54
N ASP A 55 8.70 4.03 17.44
CA ASP A 55 9.04 2.69 17.90
C ASP A 55 8.94 1.65 16.77
N VAL A 56 9.77 0.61 16.85
CA VAL A 56 9.83 -0.50 15.90
C VAL A 56 9.89 -1.80 16.68
N TYR A 57 8.77 -2.52 16.64
CA TYR A 57 8.56 -3.70 17.46
C TYR A 57 9.71 -4.71 17.34
N GLY A 58 10.29 -5.07 18.49
CA GLY A 58 11.36 -6.04 18.61
C GLY A 58 12.76 -5.56 18.21
N LEU A 59 12.92 -4.41 17.53
CA LEU A 59 14.22 -4.00 17.00
C LEU A 59 15.26 -3.68 18.09
N SER A 60 14.83 -3.11 19.23
CA SER A 60 15.73 -2.75 20.33
C SER A 60 16.44 -3.95 20.96
N SER A 61 15.78 -5.11 20.99
CA SER A 61 16.32 -6.37 21.56
C SER A 61 17.69 -6.76 21.01
N LEU A 62 17.96 -6.49 19.73
CA LEU A 62 19.25 -6.73 19.09
C LEU A 62 20.37 -5.94 19.79
N PHE A 63 20.14 -4.65 19.99
CA PHE A 63 21.13 -3.74 20.56
C PHE A 63 21.24 -3.91 22.07
N GLU A 64 20.14 -4.24 22.75
CA GLU A 64 20.16 -4.66 24.15
C GLU A 64 21.01 -5.91 24.36
N ALA A 65 20.84 -6.92 23.51
CA ALA A 65 21.66 -8.13 23.51
C ALA A 65 23.13 -7.82 23.20
N ALA A 66 23.39 -6.95 22.22
CA ALA A 66 24.74 -6.47 21.91
C ALA A 66 25.43 -5.87 23.14
N ARG A 67 24.71 -5.03 23.90
CA ARG A 67 25.21 -4.45 25.15
C ARG A 67 25.42 -5.52 26.23
N ALA A 68 24.41 -6.35 26.49
CA ALA A 68 24.41 -7.33 27.56
C ALA A 68 25.51 -8.39 27.39
N HIS A 69 25.73 -8.83 26.14
CA HIS A 69 26.68 -9.88 25.80
C HIS A 69 28.01 -9.35 25.26
N ARG A 70 28.15 -8.03 25.10
CA ARG A 70 29.33 -7.36 24.52
C ARG A 70 29.66 -7.91 23.13
N LEU A 71 28.63 -8.04 22.30
CA LEU A 71 28.77 -8.52 20.93
C LEU A 71 29.61 -7.52 20.11
N SER A 72 30.39 -8.04 19.16
CA SER A 72 31.10 -7.19 18.21
C SER A 72 30.16 -6.78 17.09
N ALA A 73 30.34 -5.57 16.56
CA ALA A 73 29.62 -5.14 15.36
C ALA A 73 29.94 -6.07 14.18
N PRO A 74 28.95 -6.44 13.35
CA PRO A 74 29.15 -7.40 12.26
C PRO A 74 30.12 -6.86 11.20
N ALA A 75 31.08 -7.68 10.78
CA ALA A 75 32.07 -7.34 9.76
C ALA A 75 31.53 -7.51 8.33
N GLY A 76 30.39 -8.17 8.15
CA GLY A 76 29.75 -8.39 6.85
C GLY A 76 28.27 -8.76 6.97
N TRP A 77 27.65 -9.00 5.82
CA TRP A 77 26.23 -9.38 5.74
C TRP A 77 25.94 -10.75 6.34
N ASP A 78 26.84 -11.71 6.17
CA ASP A 78 26.70 -13.05 6.75
C ASP A 78 26.68 -12.97 8.29
N GLU A 79 27.64 -12.25 8.88
CA GLU A 79 27.70 -12.03 10.33
C GLU A 79 26.51 -11.21 10.84
N LEU A 80 26.01 -10.24 10.06
CA LEU A 80 24.79 -9.52 10.41
C LEU A 80 23.58 -10.46 10.43
N GLY A 81 23.48 -11.38 9.47
CA GLY A 81 22.45 -12.41 9.43
C GLY A 81 22.47 -13.30 10.68
N GLU A 82 23.64 -13.86 11.02
CA GLU A 82 23.81 -14.70 12.21
C GLU A 82 23.38 -13.97 13.50
N VAL A 83 23.82 -12.72 13.66
CA VAL A 83 23.53 -11.94 14.87
C VAL A 83 22.06 -11.52 14.95
N LEU A 84 21.43 -11.19 13.82
CA LEU A 84 19.98 -10.92 13.78
C LEU A 84 19.18 -12.18 14.11
N GLU A 85 19.50 -13.33 13.53
CA GLU A 85 18.81 -14.59 13.80
C GLU A 85 18.94 -15.01 15.28
N GLU A 86 20.09 -14.78 15.91
CA GLU A 86 20.33 -15.18 17.30
C GLU A 86 19.73 -14.21 18.33
N HIS A 87 19.73 -12.91 18.04
CA HIS A 87 19.50 -11.87 19.06
C HIS A 87 18.35 -10.91 18.78
N LEU A 88 17.84 -10.84 17.56
CA LEU A 88 16.65 -10.04 17.28
C LEU A 88 15.40 -10.78 17.77
N TYR A 89 14.56 -10.07 18.51
CA TYR A 89 13.20 -10.51 18.78
C TYR A 89 12.34 -10.31 17.53
N PHE A 90 11.92 -11.42 16.94
CA PHE A 90 10.94 -11.47 15.87
C PHE A 90 10.13 -12.77 15.99
N GLU A 91 8.87 -12.74 15.57
CA GLU A 91 7.99 -13.91 15.73
C GLU A 91 7.88 -14.80 14.49
N ARG A 92 8.29 -14.30 13.32
CA ARG A 92 8.15 -15.01 12.05
C ARG A 92 9.50 -15.25 11.38
N GLU A 93 9.97 -14.27 10.62
CA GLU A 93 11.06 -14.48 9.68
C GLU A 93 11.95 -13.23 9.60
N VAL A 94 13.26 -13.46 9.56
CA VAL A 94 14.26 -12.45 9.19
C VAL A 94 14.97 -12.92 7.93
N ARG A 95 15.19 -12.00 6.99
CA ARG A 95 15.92 -12.26 5.75
C ARG A 95 16.97 -11.19 5.55
N VAL A 96 18.21 -11.63 5.35
CA VAL A 96 19.36 -10.76 5.08
C VAL A 96 19.92 -11.10 3.70
N ASP A 97 19.93 -10.11 2.82
CA ASP A 97 20.59 -10.16 1.52
C ASP A 97 21.65 -9.04 1.47
N PRO A 98 22.65 -9.12 0.57
CA PRO A 98 23.48 -7.96 0.29
C PRO A 98 22.60 -6.76 -0.07
N ALA A 99 22.76 -5.66 0.67
CA ALA A 99 22.03 -4.40 0.53
C ALA A 99 20.57 -4.41 1.02
N ALA A 100 20.09 -5.45 1.70
CA ALA A 100 18.74 -5.48 2.26
C ALA A 100 18.58 -6.32 3.53
N VAL A 101 17.88 -5.79 4.53
CA VAL A 101 17.37 -6.56 5.70
C VAL A 101 15.85 -6.47 5.69
N ARG A 102 15.15 -7.58 5.88
CA ARG A 102 13.68 -7.61 5.98
C ARG A 102 13.29 -8.48 7.17
N VAL A 103 12.40 -7.96 8.00
CA VAL A 103 11.91 -8.66 9.19
C VAL A 103 10.39 -8.69 9.12
N PHE A 104 9.83 -9.87 9.36
CA PHE A 104 8.42 -10.13 9.53
C PHE A 104 8.18 -10.56 10.97
N THR A 105 7.28 -9.87 11.66
CA THR A 105 6.92 -10.16 13.04
C THR A 105 5.43 -9.92 13.27
N ASP A 106 4.98 -10.22 14.49
CA ASP A 106 3.61 -10.00 14.97
C ASP A 106 3.72 -9.06 16.18
N ASP A 107 2.96 -7.98 16.19
CA ASP A 107 2.85 -7.03 17.30
C ASP A 107 1.47 -7.19 17.92
N ASP A 108 1.39 -7.98 19.00
CA ASP A 108 0.16 -8.25 19.75
C ASP A 108 -1.05 -8.59 18.86
N GLU A 109 -0.86 -9.58 17.98
CA GLU A 109 -1.82 -10.10 16.99
C GLU A 109 -1.90 -9.33 15.67
N VAL A 110 -1.20 -8.21 15.50
CA VAL A 110 -1.10 -7.49 14.22
C VAL A 110 0.21 -7.77 13.51
N GLN A 111 0.12 -8.32 12.31
CA GLN A 111 1.28 -8.55 11.45
C GLN A 111 1.97 -7.24 11.08
N VAL A 112 3.26 -7.13 11.37
CA VAL A 112 4.07 -5.98 10.97
C VAL A 112 5.37 -6.45 10.33
N ALA A 113 5.92 -5.62 9.44
CA ALA A 113 7.19 -5.90 8.82
C ALA A 113 8.02 -4.63 8.74
N TYR A 114 9.33 -4.75 8.84
CA TYR A 114 10.22 -3.64 8.53
C TYR A 114 11.34 -4.06 7.61
N PHE A 115 11.79 -3.09 6.83
CA PHE A 115 12.76 -3.28 5.77
C PHE A 115 13.84 -2.22 5.86
N PHE A 116 15.05 -2.61 5.56
CA PHE A 116 16.18 -1.74 5.33
C PHE A 116 16.71 -2.00 3.92
N PHE A 117 16.94 -0.96 3.12
CA PHE A 117 17.48 -1.06 1.75
C PHE A 117 18.60 -0.06 1.51
N ASP A 118 19.70 -0.47 0.87
CA ASP A 118 20.67 0.52 0.35
C ASP A 118 20.09 1.26 -0.86
N ASP A 119 20.50 2.50 -1.07
CA ASP A 119 20.18 3.27 -2.29
C ASP A 119 20.52 2.47 -3.57
N SER A 120 21.68 1.78 -3.58
CA SER A 120 22.09 1.00 -4.75
C SER A 120 21.14 -0.16 -5.04
N PHE A 121 20.46 -0.71 -4.02
CA PHE A 121 19.42 -1.70 -4.22
C PHE A 121 18.18 -1.06 -4.84
N VAL A 122 17.75 0.08 -4.29
CA VAL A 122 16.57 0.83 -4.78
C VAL A 122 16.73 1.24 -6.24
N GLU A 123 17.91 1.73 -6.63
CA GLU A 123 18.21 2.14 -8.00
C GLU A 123 18.08 1.01 -9.03
N VAL A 124 18.36 -0.23 -8.61
CA VAL A 124 18.32 -1.42 -9.49
C VAL A 124 16.95 -2.10 -9.48
N HIS A 125 16.18 -1.94 -8.40
CA HIS A 125 14.91 -2.66 -8.18
C HIS A 125 13.69 -1.75 -7.94
N PRO A 126 13.47 -0.65 -8.70
CA PRO A 126 12.37 0.29 -8.44
C PRO A 126 10.99 -0.39 -8.56
N ASP A 127 10.84 -1.34 -9.50
CA ASP A 127 9.62 -2.12 -9.69
C ASP A 127 9.19 -2.93 -8.44
N TRP A 128 10.09 -3.13 -7.46
CA TRP A 128 9.82 -3.91 -6.25
C TRP A 128 9.54 -3.01 -5.05
N VAL A 129 10.22 -1.87 -4.94
CA VAL A 129 10.23 -1.06 -3.72
C VAL A 129 9.69 0.36 -3.86
N ASP A 130 9.39 0.85 -5.06
CA ASP A 130 8.94 2.24 -5.25
C ASP A 130 7.71 2.61 -4.41
N PHE A 131 6.72 1.71 -4.30
CA PHE A 131 5.58 1.97 -3.43
C PHE A 131 5.96 1.85 -1.95
N GLN A 132 6.88 0.94 -1.59
CA GLN A 132 7.35 0.83 -0.20
C GLN A 132 8.06 2.09 0.27
N LEU A 133 8.75 2.79 -0.64
CA LEU A 133 9.48 4.03 -0.36
C LEU A 133 8.64 5.29 -0.61
N TRP A 134 7.38 5.13 -1.03
CA TRP A 134 6.50 6.25 -1.29
C TRP A 134 6.04 6.92 0.01
N GLU A 135 6.58 8.11 0.29
CA GLU A 135 6.33 8.89 1.51
C GLU A 135 5.10 9.80 1.44
N ARG A 136 4.66 10.18 0.24
CA ARG A 136 3.59 11.17 0.10
C ARG A 136 2.24 10.53 0.39
N GLU A 137 1.44 11.17 1.21
CA GLU A 137 0.10 10.69 1.60
C GLU A 137 -0.79 10.27 0.41
N ARG A 138 -0.62 10.92 -0.76
CA ARG A 138 -1.38 10.65 -1.98
C ARG A 138 -0.48 10.11 -3.08
N LEU A 139 -0.96 9.10 -3.80
CA LEU A 139 -0.37 8.63 -5.05
C LEU A 139 -0.41 9.73 -6.13
N PRO A 140 0.52 9.72 -7.10
CA PRO A 140 0.57 10.75 -8.14
C PRO A 140 -0.58 10.59 -9.13
N ASP A 141 -1.01 11.69 -9.74
CA ASP A 141 -1.86 11.66 -10.94
C ASP A 141 -1.00 11.34 -12.19
N ILE A 142 -1.64 11.02 -13.31
CA ILE A 142 -0.97 11.06 -14.61
C ILE A 142 -0.57 12.52 -14.87
N PRO A 143 0.69 12.82 -15.19
CA PRO A 143 1.11 14.17 -15.52
C PRO A 143 0.28 14.71 -16.70
N VAL A 144 -0.65 15.63 -16.43
CA VAL A 144 -1.45 16.26 -17.48
C VAL A 144 -0.54 17.23 -18.23
N ILE A 145 -0.20 16.93 -19.49
CA ILE A 145 0.58 17.83 -20.37
C ILE A 145 -0.33 18.96 -20.89
N GLU A 146 -1.13 19.61 -20.04
CA GLU A 146 -2.05 20.68 -20.47
C GLU A 146 -1.50 22.09 -20.24
N GLU A 147 -0.46 22.29 -19.41
CA GLU A 147 0.06 23.64 -19.14
C GLU A 147 0.95 24.25 -20.25
N ILE A 148 1.17 23.57 -21.40
CA ILE A 148 1.89 24.16 -22.56
C ILE A 148 0.90 24.62 -23.64
N ARG A 149 -0.39 24.79 -23.31
CA ARG A 149 -1.39 25.19 -24.31
C ARG A 149 -1.90 26.63 -24.25
N GLU A 150 -1.64 27.42 -23.20
CA GLU A 150 -2.33 28.72 -23.09
C GLU A 150 -1.48 29.97 -22.87
N ASN A 151 -0.15 29.89 -22.75
CA ASN A 151 0.67 31.10 -22.68
C ASN A 151 1.66 31.24 -23.85
N GLU A 152 1.25 32.11 -24.77
CA GLU A 152 2.00 32.75 -25.87
C GLU A 152 2.48 31.85 -27.03
N GLU A 153 2.33 32.37 -28.25
CA GLU A 153 2.96 31.91 -29.50
C GLU A 153 4.50 32.01 -29.42
N VAL A 154 5.12 31.35 -28.45
CA VAL A 154 6.57 31.19 -28.43
C VAL A 154 6.88 30.10 -29.45
N SER A 155 7.50 30.50 -30.56
CA SER A 155 8.15 29.58 -31.48
C SER A 155 9.23 28.81 -30.71
N LEU A 156 8.85 27.68 -30.13
CA LEU A 156 9.77 26.80 -29.43
C LEU A 156 10.86 26.32 -30.42
N PRO A 157 12.15 26.35 -30.03
CA PRO A 157 13.22 25.79 -30.85
C PRO A 157 12.87 24.35 -31.26
N ALA A 158 13.26 23.94 -32.47
CA ALA A 158 12.89 22.64 -33.04
C ALA A 158 13.15 21.45 -32.09
N HIS A 159 14.21 21.52 -31.26
CA HIS A 159 14.49 20.47 -30.27
C HIS A 159 13.46 20.40 -29.13
N VAL A 160 12.87 21.53 -28.73
CA VAL A 160 11.84 21.56 -27.66
C VAL A 160 10.53 21.07 -28.24
N SER A 161 10.19 21.47 -29.47
CA SER A 161 9.04 20.93 -30.18
C SER A 161 9.17 19.43 -30.42
N GLN A 162 10.38 18.91 -30.66
CA GLN A 162 10.64 17.48 -30.82
C GLN A 162 10.56 16.73 -29.49
N LEU A 163 11.08 17.30 -28.39
CA LEU A 163 10.92 16.74 -27.04
C LEU A 163 9.45 16.76 -26.62
N LEU A 164 8.76 17.88 -26.77
CA LEU A 164 7.32 17.98 -26.53
C LEU A 164 6.54 17.06 -27.45
N HIS A 165 6.96 16.82 -28.69
CA HIS A 165 6.32 15.82 -29.53
C HIS A 165 6.63 14.39 -29.08
N GLN A 166 7.79 14.10 -28.50
CA GLN A 166 8.08 12.82 -27.84
C GLN A 166 7.27 12.63 -26.54
N PHE A 167 7.03 13.70 -25.78
CA PHE A 167 6.16 13.70 -24.60
C PHE A 167 4.66 13.72 -24.95
N ARG A 168 4.27 14.36 -26.07
CA ARG A 168 2.89 14.47 -26.60
C ARG A 168 2.52 13.39 -27.61
N GLN A 169 3.47 12.57 -28.07
CA GLN A 169 3.07 11.27 -28.60
C GLN A 169 2.24 10.70 -27.46
N PRO A 170 0.92 10.47 -27.65
CA PRO A 170 0.10 9.88 -26.60
C PRO A 170 0.94 8.72 -26.13
N LEU A 171 1.33 8.69 -24.84
CA LEU A 171 2.10 7.59 -24.23
C LEU A 171 1.67 6.35 -25.02
N GLN A 172 2.47 5.93 -26.01
CA GLN A 172 1.98 4.96 -26.99
C GLN A 172 2.14 3.71 -26.20
N ALA A 173 1.09 3.45 -25.43
CA ALA A 173 1.22 2.95 -24.08
C ALA A 173 1.88 1.62 -24.24
N ARG A 174 3.14 1.52 -23.80
CA ARG A 174 3.71 0.20 -23.62
C ARG A 174 2.70 -0.49 -22.71
N PRO A 175 2.06 -1.57 -23.18
CA PRO A 175 1.01 -2.20 -22.39
C PRO A 175 1.63 -2.52 -21.04
N PHE A 176 1.00 -2.03 -19.98
CA PHE A 176 1.44 -2.35 -18.64
C PHE A 176 1.32 -3.86 -18.46
N THR A 177 2.36 -4.48 -17.90
CA THR A 177 2.34 -5.90 -17.56
C THR A 177 2.76 -6.03 -16.10
N PRO A 178 1.87 -6.56 -15.23
CA PRO A 178 2.20 -6.79 -13.84
C PRO A 178 3.32 -7.84 -13.74
N LEU A 179 4.21 -7.67 -12.78
CA LEU A 179 5.25 -8.68 -12.50
C LEU A 179 4.71 -9.82 -11.65
N ASP A 180 3.76 -9.51 -10.78
CA ASP A 180 3.14 -10.46 -9.86
C ASP A 180 1.80 -10.97 -10.40
N PRO A 181 1.40 -12.21 -10.06
CA PRO A 181 0.11 -12.74 -10.45
C PRO A 181 -1.04 -11.87 -9.94
N VAL A 182 -1.92 -11.46 -10.84
CA VAL A 182 -3.19 -10.80 -10.53
C VAL A 182 -4.33 -11.79 -10.75
N HIS A 183 -5.39 -11.69 -9.95
CA HIS A 183 -6.61 -12.44 -10.17
C HIS A 183 -7.47 -11.70 -11.20
N GLU A 184 -7.60 -12.26 -12.40
CA GLU A 184 -8.50 -11.70 -13.41
C GLU A 184 -9.95 -11.98 -13.05
N LEU A 185 -10.76 -10.93 -12.92
CA LEU A 185 -12.19 -11.06 -12.69
C LEU A 185 -12.89 -11.41 -14.00
N ALA A 186 -13.53 -12.57 -14.05
CA ALA A 186 -14.20 -13.09 -15.25
C ALA A 186 -15.58 -12.45 -15.46
N LEU A 187 -15.59 -11.19 -15.90
CA LEU A 187 -16.83 -10.48 -16.18
C LEU A 187 -17.34 -10.72 -17.61
N PRO A 188 -18.64 -10.53 -17.88
CA PRO A 188 -19.17 -10.52 -19.24
C PRO A 188 -18.39 -9.56 -20.16
N PRO A 189 -18.27 -9.83 -21.46
CA PRO A 189 -17.62 -8.90 -22.38
C PRO A 189 -18.30 -7.52 -22.35
N SER A 190 -17.50 -6.47 -22.20
CA SER A 190 -17.92 -5.08 -22.33
C SER A 190 -17.41 -4.49 -23.64
N ALA A 191 -18.06 -3.45 -24.15
CA ALA A 191 -17.53 -2.64 -25.23
C ALA A 191 -16.39 -1.69 -24.75
N ALA A 192 -16.28 -1.48 -23.44
CA ALA A 192 -15.20 -0.70 -22.85
C ALA A 192 -13.88 -1.45 -22.93
N GLU A 193 -12.80 -0.69 -23.12
CA GLU A 193 -11.44 -1.20 -23.23
C GLU A 193 -10.66 -0.95 -21.93
N GLY A 194 -9.48 -1.57 -21.81
CA GLY A 194 -8.56 -1.34 -20.70
C GLY A 194 -8.76 -2.30 -19.52
N VAL A 195 -7.99 -2.07 -18.47
CA VAL A 195 -7.96 -2.90 -17.26
C VAL A 195 -7.88 -1.99 -16.05
N THR A 196 -8.69 -2.24 -15.02
CA THR A 196 -8.53 -1.62 -13.70
C THR A 196 -7.95 -2.64 -12.73
N TYR A 197 -6.85 -2.29 -12.09
CA TYR A 197 -6.24 -3.06 -11.02
C TYR A 197 -6.79 -2.60 -9.67
N VAL A 198 -7.02 -3.54 -8.78
CA VAL A 198 -7.54 -3.30 -7.42
C VAL A 198 -6.61 -3.95 -6.42
N VAL A 199 -6.07 -3.15 -5.50
CA VAL A 199 -5.23 -3.59 -4.38
C VAL A 199 -5.94 -3.20 -3.10
N VAL A 200 -6.20 -4.18 -2.23
CA VAL A 200 -6.80 -3.98 -0.92
C VAL A 200 -5.83 -4.48 0.14
N GLN A 201 -5.71 -3.73 1.24
CA GLN A 201 -4.92 -4.08 2.41
C GLN A 201 -5.79 -3.92 3.63
N GLN A 202 -6.20 -5.05 4.19
CA GLN A 202 -7.02 -5.10 5.39
C GLN A 202 -6.14 -4.90 6.62
N PRO A 203 -6.59 -4.22 7.67
CA PRO A 203 -5.78 -3.93 8.86
C PRO A 203 -5.86 -5.03 9.93
N ASP A 204 -6.30 -6.24 9.58
CA ASP A 204 -6.49 -7.32 10.55
C ASP A 204 -5.16 -7.95 10.99
N GLY A 205 -5.21 -8.94 11.88
CA GLY A 205 -4.05 -9.73 12.30
C GLY A 205 -3.39 -10.56 11.18
N GLN A 206 -3.84 -10.35 9.95
CA GLN A 206 -3.37 -10.97 8.73
C GLN A 206 -3.12 -9.92 7.65
N CYS A 207 -2.92 -8.65 8.03
CA CYS A 207 -2.80 -7.52 7.11
C CYS A 207 -1.64 -7.65 6.10
N LEU A 208 -0.64 -8.49 6.40
CA LEU A 208 0.47 -8.79 5.51
C LEU A 208 0.28 -10.09 4.72
N ARG A 209 -0.88 -10.75 4.82
CA ARG A 209 -1.22 -11.93 4.04
C ARG A 209 -1.51 -11.59 2.58
N TYR A 210 -1.38 -12.63 1.76
CA TYR A 210 -1.55 -12.65 0.32
C TYR A 210 -2.99 -12.34 -0.13
N LEU A 211 -3.42 -11.09 -0.04
CA LEU A 211 -4.57 -10.62 -0.82
C LEU A 211 -4.12 -10.53 -2.28
N ARG A 212 -4.78 -11.27 -3.17
CA ARG A 212 -4.42 -11.21 -4.59
C ARG A 212 -4.99 -9.93 -5.17
N PRO A 213 -4.17 -9.04 -5.75
CA PRO A 213 -4.69 -7.93 -6.52
C PRO A 213 -5.62 -8.44 -7.61
N VAL A 214 -6.71 -7.73 -7.85
CA VAL A 214 -7.70 -8.08 -8.86
C VAL A 214 -7.47 -7.25 -10.11
N ALA A 215 -7.59 -7.86 -11.29
CA ALA A 215 -7.61 -7.17 -12.57
C ALA A 215 -9.02 -7.28 -13.17
N ILE A 216 -9.70 -6.15 -13.26
CA ILE A 216 -11.02 -6.02 -13.87
C ILE A 216 -10.82 -5.66 -15.34
N THR A 217 -11.05 -6.63 -16.23
CA THR A 217 -10.88 -6.43 -17.68
C THR A 217 -12.10 -5.75 -18.29
N GLY A 218 -11.88 -4.91 -19.30
CA GLY A 218 -12.95 -4.20 -20.02
C GLY A 218 -13.55 -3.04 -19.23
N ALA A 219 -12.79 -2.43 -18.33
CA ALA A 219 -13.14 -1.18 -17.66
C ALA A 219 -11.88 -0.45 -17.17
N ARG A 220 -11.77 0.84 -17.49
CA ARG A 220 -10.86 1.77 -16.81
C ARG A 220 -11.55 2.41 -15.61
N VAL A 221 -10.79 3.14 -14.79
CA VAL A 221 -11.34 3.80 -13.59
C VAL A 221 -12.55 4.70 -13.91
N PRO A 222 -12.57 5.51 -14.99
CA PRO A 222 -13.76 6.29 -15.36
C PRO A 222 -14.99 5.45 -15.70
N ASP A 223 -14.79 4.25 -16.24
CA ASP A 223 -15.86 3.34 -16.67
C ASP A 223 -16.27 2.37 -15.55
N LEU A 224 -15.51 2.32 -14.45
CA LEU A 224 -15.69 1.32 -13.41
C LEU A 224 -17.03 1.48 -12.68
N ALA A 225 -17.54 2.70 -12.53
CA ALA A 225 -18.87 2.93 -11.97
C ALA A 225 -19.96 2.22 -12.79
N ASP A 226 -19.94 2.37 -14.12
CA ASP A 226 -20.88 1.67 -15.00
C ASP A 226 -20.71 0.16 -14.90
N ARG A 227 -19.46 -0.32 -14.88
CA ARG A 227 -19.14 -1.74 -14.76
C ARG A 227 -19.68 -2.37 -13.48
N LEU A 228 -19.54 -1.69 -12.33
CA LEU A 228 -20.00 -2.18 -11.03
C LEU A 228 -21.52 -2.33 -10.95
N ARG A 229 -22.28 -1.51 -11.69
CA ARG A 229 -23.75 -1.63 -11.71
C ARG A 229 -24.23 -2.88 -12.44
N GLU A 230 -23.41 -3.44 -13.34
CA GLU A 230 -23.78 -4.66 -14.05
C GLU A 230 -23.92 -5.85 -13.08
N PRO A 231 -24.90 -6.75 -13.32
CA PRO A 231 -25.05 -7.95 -12.52
C PRO A 231 -23.81 -8.85 -12.62
N SER A 232 -23.20 -9.16 -11.47
CA SER A 232 -22.17 -10.18 -11.34
C SER A 232 -22.20 -10.75 -9.93
N ASP A 233 -22.03 -12.06 -9.81
CA ASP A 233 -21.83 -12.73 -8.52
C ASP A 233 -20.37 -12.65 -8.06
N GLU A 234 -19.47 -12.15 -8.93
CA GLU A 234 -18.04 -11.93 -8.66
C GLU A 234 -17.78 -10.63 -7.89
N TRP A 235 -18.79 -9.77 -7.70
CA TRP A 235 -18.64 -8.55 -6.91
C TRP A 235 -18.67 -8.85 -5.40
N ASP A 236 -17.52 -9.24 -4.86
CA ASP A 236 -17.34 -9.49 -3.43
C ASP A 236 -16.60 -8.35 -2.70
N GLY A 237 -16.54 -8.46 -1.37
CA GLY A 237 -15.76 -7.57 -0.50
C GLY A 237 -15.93 -6.08 -0.82
N VAL A 238 -14.80 -5.42 -1.10
CA VAL A 238 -14.71 -4.00 -1.41
C VAL A 238 -15.49 -3.62 -2.66
N LEU A 239 -15.46 -4.45 -3.71
CA LEU A 239 -16.16 -4.15 -4.97
C LEU A 239 -17.68 -4.27 -4.81
N GLY A 240 -18.14 -5.28 -4.08
CA GLY A 240 -19.55 -5.43 -3.71
C GLY A 240 -20.06 -4.25 -2.87
N LEU A 241 -19.25 -3.75 -1.94
CA LEU A 241 -19.58 -2.56 -1.15
C LEU A 241 -19.63 -1.29 -2.01
N LEU A 242 -18.61 -1.04 -2.85
CA LEU A 242 -18.61 0.11 -3.75
C LEU A 242 -19.82 0.09 -4.69
N ARG A 243 -20.15 -1.07 -5.25
CA ARG A 243 -21.37 -1.28 -6.04
C ARG A 243 -22.62 -0.92 -5.26
N ALA A 244 -22.76 -1.36 -4.02
CA ALA A 244 -23.92 -1.06 -3.19
C ALA A 244 -24.05 0.44 -2.90
N LEU A 245 -22.92 1.13 -2.75
CA LEU A 245 -22.89 2.54 -2.38
C LEU A 245 -22.93 3.50 -3.58
N LEU A 246 -22.84 3.00 -4.81
CA LEU A 246 -22.91 3.78 -6.04
C LEU A 246 -24.38 4.11 -6.37
N ALA A 247 -24.71 5.38 -6.59
CA ALA A 247 -26.06 5.73 -6.98
C ALA A 247 -26.34 5.34 -8.46
N PRO A 248 -27.61 5.11 -8.85
CA PRO A 248 -27.94 4.65 -10.20
C PRO A 248 -27.47 5.55 -11.35
N ASP A 249 -27.34 6.86 -11.09
CA ASP A 249 -26.98 7.90 -12.06
C ASP A 249 -25.55 8.44 -11.90
N GLU A 250 -24.82 7.99 -10.87
CA GLU A 250 -23.45 8.43 -10.60
C GLU A 250 -22.44 7.74 -11.51
N ARG A 251 -21.63 8.54 -12.19
CA ARG A 251 -20.57 8.06 -13.09
C ARG A 251 -19.19 7.98 -12.46
N GLU A 252 -19.03 8.56 -11.28
CA GLU A 252 -17.75 8.66 -10.58
C GLU A 252 -17.82 7.89 -9.26
N LEU A 253 -16.70 7.30 -8.87
CA LEU A 253 -16.61 6.56 -7.60
C LEU A 253 -16.52 7.47 -6.37
N GLY A 254 -16.13 8.74 -6.54
CA GLY A 254 -15.94 9.71 -5.45
C GLY A 254 -17.10 9.77 -4.44
N PRO A 255 -18.34 10.05 -4.88
CA PRO A 255 -19.51 10.05 -3.99
C PRO A 255 -19.74 8.72 -3.25
N ALA A 256 -19.53 7.58 -3.92
CA ALA A 256 -19.66 6.27 -3.30
C ALA A 256 -18.60 6.03 -2.22
N LEU A 257 -17.35 6.47 -2.43
CA LEU A 257 -16.27 6.42 -1.42
C LEU A 257 -16.60 7.27 -0.20
N HIS A 258 -17.17 8.47 -0.39
CA HIS A 258 -17.62 9.28 0.75
C HIS A 258 -18.75 8.61 1.54
N ARG A 259 -19.66 7.90 0.86
CA ARG A 259 -20.66 7.06 1.55
C ARG A 259 -20.00 5.86 2.25
N CYS A 260 -18.97 5.28 1.66
CA CYS A 260 -18.19 4.20 2.27
C CYS A 260 -17.51 4.64 3.56
N ASN A 261 -17.03 5.88 3.64
CA ASN A 261 -16.48 6.43 4.87
C ASN A 261 -17.52 6.58 6.01
N ARG A 262 -18.81 6.42 5.72
CA ARG A 262 -19.88 6.39 6.73
C ARG A 262 -20.43 4.99 6.97
N TRP A 263 -19.97 3.99 6.23
CA TRP A 263 -20.47 2.63 6.32
C TRP A 263 -20.15 2.01 7.70
N PRO A 264 -21.06 1.22 8.29
CA PRO A 264 -20.77 0.46 9.50
C PRO A 264 -19.59 -0.50 9.29
N TRP A 265 -18.74 -0.63 10.31
CA TRP A 265 -17.53 -1.45 10.27
C TRP A 265 -17.54 -2.44 11.44
N SER A 266 -17.06 -3.66 11.17
CA SER A 266 -16.76 -4.66 12.20
C SER A 266 -15.25 -4.91 12.30
N GLU A 267 -14.82 -5.69 13.30
CA GLU A 267 -13.41 -6.11 13.48
C GLU A 267 -12.76 -6.65 12.19
N THR A 268 -13.53 -7.38 11.38
CA THR A 268 -13.02 -8.06 10.16
C THR A 268 -13.18 -7.27 8.87
N GLY A 269 -13.54 -5.98 8.95
CA GLY A 269 -13.76 -5.13 7.78
C GLY A 269 -15.21 -4.66 7.62
N PRO A 270 -15.59 -4.18 6.42
CA PRO A 270 -16.95 -3.73 6.17
C PRO A 270 -17.95 -4.87 6.22
N GLU A 271 -19.11 -4.62 6.81
CA GLU A 271 -20.20 -5.59 6.76
C GLU A 271 -20.82 -5.63 5.36
N THR A 272 -20.55 -6.71 4.62
CA THR A 272 -21.04 -6.92 3.24
C THR A 272 -22.25 -7.88 3.16
N GLY A 273 -22.74 -8.35 4.31
CA GLY A 273 -23.89 -9.23 4.40
C GLY A 273 -25.13 -8.63 3.72
N GLY A 274 -25.67 -9.34 2.75
CA GLY A 274 -26.89 -8.94 2.04
C GLY A 274 -26.67 -7.97 0.87
N LEU A 275 -25.43 -7.66 0.46
CA LEU A 275 -25.15 -6.79 -0.69
C LEU A 275 -25.27 -7.46 -2.07
N ALA A 276 -25.70 -8.72 -2.11
CA ALA A 276 -26.01 -9.41 -3.36
C ALA A 276 -27.38 -9.00 -3.93
N GLY A 277 -27.54 -9.15 -5.25
CA GLY A 277 -28.80 -8.93 -5.98
C GLY A 277 -28.76 -7.74 -6.95
N GLU A 278 -29.95 -7.35 -7.43
CA GLU A 278 -30.13 -6.24 -8.38
C GLU A 278 -29.59 -4.92 -7.80
N HIS A 279 -28.93 -4.12 -8.63
CA HIS A 279 -28.15 -2.96 -8.19
C HIS A 279 -29.03 -1.93 -7.45
N ALA A 280 -30.18 -1.53 -8.02
CA ALA A 280 -31.03 -0.52 -7.40
C ALA A 280 -31.56 -1.00 -6.04
N ALA A 281 -31.98 -2.27 -5.94
CA ALA A 281 -32.43 -2.87 -4.67
C ALA A 281 -31.31 -3.00 -3.63
N VAL A 282 -30.06 -3.27 -4.04
CA VAL A 282 -28.90 -3.27 -3.14
C VAL A 282 -28.59 -1.84 -2.68
N HIS A 283 -28.61 -0.87 -3.59
CA HIS A 283 -28.35 0.52 -3.28
C HIS A 283 -29.36 1.10 -2.28
N GLU A 284 -30.65 0.88 -2.50
CA GLU A 284 -31.71 1.35 -1.60
C GLU A 284 -31.51 0.79 -0.18
N ARG A 285 -31.18 -0.50 -0.04
CA ARG A 285 -30.89 -1.12 1.26
C ARG A 285 -29.64 -0.53 1.91
N ALA A 286 -28.59 -0.27 1.14
CA ALA A 286 -27.37 0.35 1.63
C ALA A 286 -27.64 1.78 2.14
N MET A 287 -28.45 2.56 1.41
CA MET A 287 -28.82 3.91 1.85
C MET A 287 -29.70 3.88 3.10
N ALA A 288 -30.69 3.00 3.16
CA ALA A 288 -31.53 2.81 4.35
C ALA A 288 -30.69 2.45 5.59
N ARG A 289 -29.62 1.67 5.41
CA ARG A 289 -28.67 1.33 6.48
C ARG A 289 -27.82 2.51 6.93
N LEU A 290 -27.38 3.36 6.00
CA LEU A 290 -26.66 4.59 6.36
C LEU A 290 -27.58 5.58 7.09
N ASP A 291 -28.84 5.69 6.66
CA ASP A 291 -29.82 6.62 7.22
C ASP A 291 -30.37 6.18 8.58
N SER A 292 -30.42 4.87 8.87
CA SER A 292 -30.88 4.35 10.15
C SER A 292 -29.98 4.75 11.32
N GLY A 293 -28.75 5.19 11.05
CA GLY A 293 -27.77 5.48 12.09
C GLY A 293 -27.30 4.22 12.82
N GLU A 294 -27.53 3.02 12.25
CA GLU A 294 -26.82 1.79 12.64
C GLU A 294 -25.31 1.88 12.36
N ALA A 295 -24.87 2.99 11.75
CA ALA A 295 -23.47 3.36 11.61
C ALA A 295 -22.84 3.65 12.97
N SER A 296 -21.79 2.87 13.23
CA SER A 296 -20.95 2.82 14.41
C SER A 296 -21.50 1.88 15.49
N PRO A 297 -20.82 0.76 15.78
CA PRO A 297 -21.20 -0.12 16.88
C PRO A 297 -21.35 0.70 18.16
N ALA A 298 -22.31 0.28 18.99
CA ALA A 298 -22.51 0.84 20.31
C ALA A 298 -21.16 0.97 21.04
N PRO A 299 -20.99 1.99 21.93
CA PRO A 299 -19.73 2.30 22.63
C PRO A 299 -19.30 1.24 23.67
N LEU A 300 -19.33 -0.03 23.31
CA LEU A 300 -19.02 -1.19 24.14
C LEU A 300 -18.12 -2.20 23.44
N ASP A 301 -17.77 -1.99 22.17
CA ASP A 301 -16.79 -2.80 21.48
C ASP A 301 -15.42 -2.09 21.47
N PRO A 302 -14.47 -2.53 22.31
CA PRO A 302 -13.15 -1.90 22.44
C PRO A 302 -12.33 -1.93 21.14
N TYR A 303 -12.71 -2.77 20.18
CA TYR A 303 -12.01 -2.93 18.90
C TYR A 303 -12.43 -1.91 17.84
N THR A 304 -13.63 -1.34 17.99
CA THR A 304 -14.17 -0.30 17.10
C THR A 304 -14.28 1.06 17.78
N GLU A 305 -14.00 1.14 19.08
CA GLU A 305 -13.73 2.41 19.77
C GLU A 305 -12.58 3.15 19.06
N GLY A 306 -12.87 4.39 18.66
CA GLY A 306 -11.87 5.27 18.07
C GLY A 306 -11.84 5.32 16.55
N ARG A 307 -12.80 4.70 15.83
CA ARG A 307 -12.99 5.04 14.41
C ARG A 307 -13.16 6.55 14.24
N ASP A 308 -12.47 7.12 13.25
CA ASP A 308 -12.46 8.56 13.02
C ASP A 308 -12.55 8.84 11.51
N PRO A 309 -13.77 9.04 10.99
CA PRO A 309 -13.97 9.32 9.57
C PRO A 309 -13.23 10.57 9.06
N ALA A 310 -12.81 11.49 9.95
CA ALA A 310 -12.05 12.68 9.56
C ALA A 310 -10.58 12.38 9.25
N LYS A 311 -10.07 11.24 9.72
CA LYS A 311 -8.73 10.73 9.36
C LYS A 311 -8.71 9.94 8.05
N THR A 312 -9.86 9.52 7.54
CA THR A 312 -9.94 8.81 6.27
C THR A 312 -9.49 9.68 5.11
N VAL A 313 -8.55 9.17 4.32
CA VAL A 313 -8.10 9.82 3.09
C VAL A 313 -8.89 9.27 1.93
N VAL A 314 -9.51 10.16 1.15
CA VAL A 314 -10.10 9.84 -0.16
C VAL A 314 -9.42 10.71 -1.20
N HIS A 315 -8.83 10.08 -2.20
CA HIS A 315 -8.19 10.77 -3.31
C HIS A 315 -8.60 10.11 -4.62
N THR A 316 -9.18 10.90 -5.52
CA THR A 316 -9.62 10.43 -6.84
C THR A 316 -9.03 11.31 -7.92
N THR A 317 -8.58 10.68 -8.99
CA THR A 317 -8.13 11.27 -10.25
C THR A 317 -8.90 10.59 -11.40
N SER A 318 -8.61 10.95 -12.64
CA SER A 318 -9.23 10.27 -13.78
C SER A 318 -8.83 8.79 -13.89
N HIS A 319 -7.64 8.40 -13.44
CA HIS A 319 -7.07 7.07 -13.69
C HIS A 319 -6.65 6.32 -12.43
N MET A 320 -6.88 6.91 -11.25
CA MET A 320 -6.56 6.33 -9.95
C MET A 320 -7.52 6.80 -8.86
N VAL A 321 -7.88 5.87 -7.98
CA VAL A 321 -8.62 6.05 -6.75
C VAL A 321 -7.79 5.47 -5.61
N GLN A 322 -7.63 6.26 -4.54
CA GLN A 322 -7.05 5.84 -3.28
C GLN A 322 -8.06 6.13 -2.18
N MET A 323 -8.33 5.14 -1.34
CA MET A 323 -9.09 5.32 -0.11
C MET A 323 -8.35 4.63 1.04
N SER A 324 -8.00 5.40 2.06
CA SER A 324 -7.35 4.91 3.28
C SER A 324 -8.29 5.15 4.45
N ILE A 325 -9.06 4.14 4.81
CA ILE A 325 -10.15 4.21 5.79
C ILE A 325 -9.56 4.05 7.18
N HIS A 326 -9.70 5.05 8.03
CA HIS A 326 -9.37 4.87 9.45
C HIS A 326 -10.41 3.94 10.08
N VAL A 327 -9.96 2.78 10.55
CA VAL A 327 -10.81 1.73 11.14
C VAL A 327 -10.93 1.93 12.64
N SER A 328 -9.80 2.03 13.35
CA SER A 328 -9.76 2.35 14.79
C SER A 328 -8.36 2.77 15.21
N GLY A 329 -8.17 3.17 16.46
CA GLY A 329 -6.82 3.41 16.99
C GLY A 329 -5.97 2.13 17.11
N ILE A 330 -6.61 0.95 17.18
CA ILE A 330 -5.99 -0.37 17.38
C ILE A 330 -5.78 -1.12 16.06
N PHE A 331 -6.48 -0.77 14.99
CA PHE A 331 -6.25 -1.38 13.67
C PHE A 331 -5.74 -0.37 12.66
N GLY A 332 -5.71 0.93 12.97
CA GLY A 332 -5.17 1.95 12.06
C GLY A 332 -6.01 2.06 10.78
N TYR A 333 -5.42 1.75 9.62
CA TYR A 333 -6.03 2.03 8.31
C TYR A 333 -6.21 0.80 7.41
N GLU A 334 -7.40 0.65 6.83
CA GLU A 334 -7.64 -0.19 5.65
C GLU A 334 -7.33 0.61 4.37
N GLN A 335 -6.57 0.05 3.42
CA GLN A 335 -6.19 0.77 2.20
C GLN A 335 -6.74 0.12 0.95
N TRP A 336 -7.36 0.93 0.10
CA TRP A 336 -7.88 0.57 -1.22
C TRP A 336 -7.18 1.42 -2.27
N PHE A 337 -6.56 0.78 -3.25
CA PHE A 337 -5.98 1.42 -4.41
C PHE A 337 -6.59 0.81 -5.66
N LEU A 338 -7.24 1.64 -6.47
CA LEU A 338 -7.76 1.24 -7.77
C LEU A 338 -7.11 2.12 -8.83
N PHE A 339 -6.48 1.54 -9.83
CA PHE A 339 -5.82 2.30 -10.90
C PHE A 339 -5.89 1.54 -12.21
N ASP A 340 -5.99 2.24 -13.33
CA ASP A 340 -6.09 1.59 -14.63
C ASP A 340 -4.76 1.41 -15.36
N ASP A 341 -4.82 0.75 -16.51
CA ASP A 341 -3.70 0.48 -17.41
C ASP A 341 -2.98 1.76 -17.88
N LEU A 342 -3.65 2.91 -17.93
CA LEU A 342 -3.04 4.18 -18.31
C LEU A 342 -2.23 4.78 -17.16
N TRP A 343 -2.78 4.77 -15.94
CA TRP A 343 -2.00 5.16 -14.76
C TRP A 343 -0.81 4.23 -14.55
N ALA A 344 -1.03 2.91 -14.71
CA ALA A 344 0.03 1.92 -14.56
C ALA A 344 1.12 2.08 -15.63
N ALA A 345 0.76 2.43 -16.87
CA ALA A 345 1.74 2.72 -17.92
C ALA A 345 2.51 4.03 -17.70
N ALA A 346 1.90 5.02 -17.03
CA ALA A 346 2.56 6.28 -16.68
C ALA A 346 3.52 6.13 -15.47
N HIS A 347 3.22 5.21 -14.55
CA HIS A 347 3.93 5.00 -13.29
C HIS A 347 4.35 3.54 -13.09
N VAL A 348 5.03 2.96 -14.09
CA VAL A 348 5.29 1.50 -14.20
C VAL A 348 5.87 0.87 -12.93
N SER A 349 6.91 1.45 -12.36
CA SER A 349 7.59 0.91 -11.19
C SER A 349 6.73 1.00 -9.92
N LEU A 350 6.07 2.14 -9.73
CA LEU A 350 5.13 2.34 -8.63
C LEU A 350 3.93 1.38 -8.72
N ALA A 351 3.37 1.17 -9.91
CA ALA A 351 2.27 0.24 -10.13
C ALA A 351 2.66 -1.21 -9.87
N ARG A 352 3.85 -1.63 -10.31
CA ARG A 352 4.38 -2.98 -10.03
C ARG A 352 4.65 -3.18 -8.54
N SER A 353 5.30 -2.21 -7.90
CA SER A 353 5.58 -2.26 -6.47
C SER A 353 4.30 -2.26 -5.63
N LEU A 354 3.25 -1.53 -6.06
CA LEU A 354 1.95 -1.51 -5.39
C LEU A 354 1.19 -2.84 -5.53
N LEU A 355 1.17 -3.46 -6.71
CA LEU A 355 0.61 -4.82 -6.88
C LEU A 355 1.35 -5.84 -6.01
N ARG A 356 2.67 -5.72 -5.95
CA ARG A 356 3.51 -6.55 -5.09
C ARG A 356 3.23 -6.35 -3.62
N TYR A 357 3.10 -5.10 -3.18
CA TYR A 357 2.71 -4.73 -1.82
C TYR A 357 1.41 -5.41 -1.41
N GLY A 358 0.42 -5.41 -2.31
CA GLY A 358 -0.83 -6.14 -2.13
C GLY A 358 -0.64 -7.64 -1.91
N THR A 359 0.35 -8.20 -2.61
CA THR A 359 0.50 -9.65 -2.78
C THR A 359 1.35 -10.30 -1.71
N ALA A 360 2.40 -9.67 -1.17
CA ALA A 360 3.36 -10.32 -0.28
C ALA A 360 3.84 -9.38 0.83
N TRP A 361 4.28 -9.95 1.96
CA TRP A 361 4.95 -9.17 3.00
C TRP A 361 6.35 -8.72 2.54
N ASP A 362 7.10 -9.63 1.89
CA ASP A 362 8.46 -9.39 1.41
C ASP A 362 8.45 -8.87 -0.05
N PRO A 363 8.93 -7.65 -0.32
CA PRO A 363 9.00 -7.10 -1.68
C PRO A 363 10.00 -7.81 -2.60
N LEU A 364 10.89 -8.65 -2.07
CA LEU A 364 11.89 -9.41 -2.84
C LEU A 364 11.47 -10.87 -3.05
N GLU A 365 10.34 -11.30 -2.47
CA GLU A 365 9.86 -12.66 -2.66
C GLU A 365 9.47 -12.87 -4.13
N ALA A 366 10.39 -13.46 -4.90
CA ALA A 366 10.10 -13.90 -6.25
C ALA A 366 9.11 -15.06 -6.15
N LYS A 367 7.85 -14.82 -6.51
CA LYS A 367 6.89 -15.90 -6.76
C LYS A 367 7.34 -16.70 -7.99
N THR A 368 8.29 -17.59 -7.77
CA THR A 368 8.70 -18.61 -8.72
C THR A 368 7.57 -19.64 -8.75
N ALA A 369 6.55 -19.40 -9.56
CA ALA A 369 5.58 -20.39 -10.02
C ALA A 369 5.09 -21.40 -8.96
N LEU A 370 4.33 -20.96 -7.96
CA LEU A 370 3.55 -21.86 -7.09
C LEU A 370 2.06 -21.55 -7.19
N PHE A 371 1.51 -21.81 -8.37
CA PHE A 371 0.15 -22.34 -8.50
C PHE A 371 0.24 -23.57 -9.41
N LYS A 372 0.38 -24.75 -8.80
CA LYS A 372 -0.20 -25.95 -9.42
C LYS A 372 -1.73 -25.80 -9.31
N PRO A 373 -2.47 -26.12 -10.39
CA PRO A 373 -3.92 -25.95 -10.45
C PRO A 373 -4.65 -26.73 -9.37
#